data_AF-A0A2S2QEU0-F1
#
_entry.id   AF-A0A2S2QEU0-F1
#
_cell.length_a   1.000
_cell.length_b   1.000
_cell.length_c   1.000
_cell.angle_alpha   90.00
_cell.angle_beta   90.00
_cell.angle_gamma   90.00
#
_symmetry.space_group_name_H-M   'P 1'
#
loop_
_entity.id
_entity.type
_entity.pdbx_description
1 polymer ?
#
loop_
_entity_poly.entity_id
_entity_poly.type
_entity_poly.pdbx_seq_one_letter_code
_entity_poly.pdbx_strand_id
1 'polypeptide(L)'
;MKTNWVFLKGILRQIYGPKKNDVSDFEVRTNEELRSLFGEANIIGIMKSYRLRWAGHVWRSEGILGNITRWRPSTKRPRQRWADRIKEDLRIMGIENEEEVSNNREKWRDVVDAAMDHNGL
;
A
#
# COMPACT_ATOMS: atom_id res chain seq x y z
N MET A 1 -4.57 -0.58 -12.53
CA MET A 1 -3.20 -1.10 -12.71
C MET A 1 -2.84 -1.94 -11.48
N LYS A 2 -2.58 -3.24 -11.68
CA LYS A 2 -2.44 -4.30 -10.66
C LYS A 2 -1.02 -4.38 -10.05
N THR A 3 -0.36 -3.26 -9.78
CA THR A 3 1.11 -3.25 -9.67
C THR A 3 1.71 -3.53 -8.31
N ASN A 4 0.95 -3.50 -7.22
CA ASN A 4 1.50 -3.82 -5.89
C ASN A 4 1.08 -5.23 -5.41
N TRP A 5 -0.06 -5.74 -5.92
CA TRP A 5 -0.53 -7.11 -5.66
C TRP A 5 0.36 -8.20 -6.27
N VAL A 6 0.88 -7.97 -7.48
CA VAL A 6 1.75 -8.95 -8.14
C VAL A 6 3.05 -9.14 -7.36
N PHE A 7 3.63 -8.05 -6.85
CA PHE A 7 4.85 -8.08 -6.05
C PHE A 7 4.63 -8.78 -4.70
N LEU A 8 3.61 -8.38 -3.94
CA LEU A 8 3.32 -8.96 -2.63
C LEU A 8 3.05 -10.46 -2.68
N LYS A 9 2.36 -10.93 -3.73
CA LYS A 9 2.15 -12.36 -3.96
C LYS A 9 3.46 -13.16 -4.11
N GLY A 10 4.54 -12.56 -4.59
CA GLY A 10 5.85 -13.19 -4.62
C GLY A 10 6.42 -13.35 -3.21
N ILE A 11 6.39 -12.26 -2.42
CA ILE A 11 6.84 -12.25 -1.02
C ILE A 11 6.06 -13.26 -0.18
N LEU A 12 4.73 -13.30 -0.31
CA LEU A 12 3.92 -14.25 0.46
C LEU A 12 4.25 -15.70 0.14
N ARG A 13 4.57 -16.03 -1.12
CA ARG A 13 5.01 -17.38 -1.49
C ARG A 13 6.36 -17.73 -0.88
N GLN A 14 7.23 -16.74 -0.73
CA GLN A 14 8.52 -16.94 -0.05
C GLN A 14 8.33 -17.17 1.46
N ILE A 15 7.40 -16.44 2.10
CA ILE A 15 7.12 -16.57 3.55
C ILE A 15 6.40 -17.90 3.86
N TYR A 16 5.32 -18.20 3.14
CA TYR A 16 4.52 -19.40 3.38
C TYR A 16 5.13 -20.67 2.77
N GLY A 17 6.08 -20.50 1.84
CA GLY A 17 6.73 -21.60 1.14
C GLY A 17 5.81 -22.35 0.17
N PRO A 18 6.26 -23.52 -0.33
CA PRO A 18 5.44 -24.47 -1.08
C PRO A 18 4.54 -25.31 -0.15
N LYS A 19 3.43 -25.86 -0.68
CA LYS A 19 2.55 -26.79 0.06
C LYS A 19 2.78 -28.22 -0.42
N LYS A 20 2.44 -29.22 0.39
CA LYS A 20 2.43 -30.62 -0.04
C LYS A 20 1.14 -30.92 -0.81
N ASN A 21 1.26 -31.65 -1.91
CA ASN A 21 0.12 -32.20 -2.64
C ASN A 21 -0.25 -33.60 -2.11
N ASP A 22 -1.31 -34.19 -2.66
CA ASP A 22 -1.82 -35.51 -2.25
C ASP A 22 -0.82 -36.65 -2.51
N VAL A 23 0.13 -36.42 -3.42
CA VAL A 23 1.20 -37.38 -3.79
C VAL A 23 2.47 -37.15 -2.94
N SER A 24 2.40 -36.30 -1.90
CA SER A 24 3.51 -35.92 -1.02
C SER A 24 4.64 -35.10 -1.66
N ASP A 25 4.45 -34.60 -2.88
CA ASP A 25 5.36 -33.66 -3.55
C ASP A 25 5.05 -32.20 -3.17
N PHE A 26 5.99 -31.29 -3.44
CA PHE A 26 5.84 -29.86 -3.15
C PHE A 26 5.34 -29.09 -4.38
N GLU A 27 4.29 -28.29 -4.20
CA GLU A 27 3.75 -27.42 -5.23
C GLU A 27 3.67 -25.95 -4.78
N VAL A 28 3.73 -25.04 -5.76
CA VAL A 28 3.61 -23.60 -5.53
C VAL A 28 2.15 -23.26 -5.22
N ARG A 29 1.93 -22.52 -4.13
CA ARG A 29 0.59 -22.07 -3.72
C ARG A 29 -0.09 -21.19 -4.79
N THR A 30 -1.38 -21.45 -5.00
CA THR A 30 -2.23 -20.66 -5.92
C THR A 30 -2.51 -19.28 -5.36
N ASN A 31 -3.05 -18.37 -6.18
CA ASN A 31 -3.42 -17.04 -5.68
C ASN A 31 -4.56 -17.11 -4.66
N GLU A 32 -5.52 -18.01 -4.84
CA GLU A 32 -6.66 -18.21 -3.93
C GLU A 32 -6.21 -18.77 -2.57
N GLU A 33 -5.25 -19.68 -2.56
CA GLU A 33 -4.68 -20.21 -1.32
C GLU A 33 -3.92 -19.14 -0.54
N LEU A 34 -3.12 -18.31 -1.23
CA LEU A 34 -2.43 -17.18 -0.57
C LEU A 34 -3.42 -16.17 -0.01
N ARG A 35 -4.54 -15.97 -0.70
CA ARG A 35 -5.63 -15.09 -0.29
C ARG A 35 -6.36 -15.64 0.94
N SER A 36 -6.59 -16.95 1.00
CA SER A 36 -7.14 -17.63 2.17
C SER A 36 -6.18 -17.58 3.38
N LEU A 37 -4.88 -17.87 3.15
CA LEU A 37 -3.87 -17.87 4.21
C LEU A 37 -3.61 -16.48 4.81
N PHE A 38 -3.67 -15.42 4.00
CA PHE A 38 -3.39 -14.06 4.44
C PHE A 38 -4.65 -13.26 4.80
N GLY A 39 -5.80 -13.59 4.19
CA GLY A 39 -7.03 -12.80 4.20
C GLY A 39 -7.03 -11.75 3.08
N GLU A 40 -7.93 -11.88 2.09
CA GLU A 40 -8.04 -10.94 0.95
C GLU A 40 -8.23 -9.50 1.37
N ALA A 41 -9.12 -9.29 2.33
CA ALA A 41 -9.52 -7.97 2.80
C ALA A 41 -8.36 -7.28 3.55
N ASN A 42 -7.59 -8.07 4.32
CA ASN A 42 -6.47 -7.63 5.14
C ASN A 42 -5.30 -7.07 4.31
N ILE A 43 -4.97 -7.69 3.16
CA ILE A 43 -3.76 -7.28 2.42
C ILE A 43 -3.89 -5.93 1.73
N ILE A 44 -5.07 -5.62 1.19
CA ILE A 44 -5.31 -4.33 0.52
C ILE A 44 -5.28 -3.22 1.57
N GLY A 45 -5.92 -3.44 2.72
CA GLY A 45 -5.90 -2.52 3.86
C GLY A 45 -4.48 -2.30 4.37
N ILE A 46 -3.73 -3.38 4.63
CA ILE A 46 -2.31 -3.31 5.03
C ILE A 46 -1.49 -2.50 4.03
N MET A 47 -1.64 -2.74 2.73
CA MET A 47 -0.89 -2.02 1.71
C MET A 47 -1.19 -0.53 1.67
N LYS A 48 -2.48 -0.17 1.79
CA LYS A 48 -2.91 1.23 1.87
C LYS A 48 -2.35 1.87 3.15
N SER A 49 -2.49 1.22 4.29
CA SER A 49 -1.98 1.67 5.58
C SER A 49 -0.47 1.91 5.56
N TYR A 50 0.34 0.98 5.04
CA TYR A 50 1.79 1.18 4.90
C TYR A 50 2.15 2.35 3.98
N ARG A 51 1.45 2.48 2.85
CA ARG A 51 1.68 3.58 1.91
C ARG A 51 1.37 4.94 2.55
N LEU A 52 0.27 5.04 3.30
CA LEU A 52 -0.08 6.26 4.05
C LEU A 52 0.90 6.51 5.20
N ARG A 53 1.32 5.48 5.93
CA ARG A 53 2.33 5.62 6.99
C ARG A 53 3.61 6.26 6.45
N TRP A 54 4.07 5.80 5.29
CA TRP A 54 5.24 6.36 4.62
C TRP A 54 4.97 7.77 4.08
N ALA A 55 3.78 8.02 3.52
CA ALA A 55 3.39 9.34 3.03
C ALA A 55 3.45 10.42 4.11
N GLY A 56 2.88 10.17 5.28
CA GLY A 56 2.95 11.12 6.39
C GLY A 56 4.38 11.39 6.86
N HIS A 57 5.26 10.38 6.85
CA HIS A 57 6.67 10.60 7.15
C HIS A 57 7.35 11.49 6.11
N VAL A 58 7.13 11.23 4.83
CA VAL A 58 7.73 11.99 3.73
C VAL A 58 7.21 13.43 3.67
N TRP A 59 5.92 13.65 3.89
CA TRP A 59 5.32 14.99 3.86
C TRP A 59 5.71 15.85 5.06
N ARG A 60 5.98 15.24 6.23
CA ARG A 60 6.54 15.95 7.39
C ARG A 60 8.07 16.05 7.36
N SER A 61 8.73 15.38 6.42
CA SER A 61 10.19 15.44 6.32
C SER A 61 10.61 16.75 5.69
N GLU A 62 11.37 17.54 6.43
CA GLU A 62 12.18 18.60 5.85
C GLU A 62 13.32 18.00 4.99
N GLY A 63 13.81 18.77 4.01
CA GLY A 63 14.97 18.39 3.19
C GLY A 63 14.65 17.57 1.92
N ILE A 64 15.59 16.70 1.52
CA ILE A 64 15.62 16.04 0.20
C ILE A 64 14.35 15.23 -0.08
N LEU A 65 13.82 14.50 0.92
CA LEU A 65 12.64 13.64 0.76
C LEU A 65 11.37 14.44 0.44
N GLY A 66 11.11 15.52 1.19
CA GLY A 66 10.00 16.43 0.92
C GLY A 66 10.18 17.18 -0.42
N ASN A 67 11.41 17.56 -0.75
CA ASN A 67 11.71 18.29 -1.99
C ASN A 67 11.52 17.42 -3.25
N ILE A 68 11.98 16.17 -3.25
CA ILE A 68 11.83 15.24 -4.38
C ILE A 68 10.35 14.94 -4.68
N THR A 69 9.52 14.82 -3.64
CA THR A 69 8.09 14.55 -3.84
C THR A 69 7.32 15.75 -4.41
N ARG A 70 7.73 16.98 -4.04
CA ARG A 70 7.21 18.22 -4.62
C ARG A 70 7.74 18.51 -6.02
N TRP A 71 8.93 18.02 -6.35
CA TRP A 71 9.58 18.25 -7.65
C TRP A 71 8.73 17.74 -8.82
N ARG A 72 8.61 18.57 -9.87
CA ARG A 72 7.87 18.26 -11.11
C ARG A 72 8.83 18.25 -12.30
N PRO A 73 9.21 17.08 -12.83
CA PRO A 73 10.04 17.00 -14.03
C PRO A 73 9.32 17.59 -15.25
N SER A 74 10.07 18.30 -16.10
CA SER A 74 9.55 18.93 -17.33
C SER A 74 9.40 17.97 -18.52
N THR A 75 9.90 16.73 -18.43
CA THR A 75 9.94 15.79 -19.56
C THR A 75 9.39 14.40 -19.21
N LYS A 76 8.78 13.75 -20.20
CA LYS A 76 8.14 12.40 -20.21
C LYS A 76 7.53 11.96 -18.86
N ARG A 77 6.23 12.24 -18.71
CA ARG A 77 5.38 11.81 -17.59
C ARG A 77 5.48 10.29 -17.36
N PRO A 78 5.82 9.84 -16.13
CA PRO A 78 5.39 8.54 -15.66
C PRO A 78 3.85 8.48 -15.69
N ARG A 79 3.27 7.34 -16.11
CA ARG A 79 1.80 7.19 -16.26
C ARG A 79 1.01 7.48 -14.97
N GLN A 80 1.59 7.29 -13.78
CA GLN A 80 0.99 7.65 -12.47
C GLN A 80 2.09 7.93 -11.45
N ARG A 81 2.04 9.05 -10.72
CA ARG A 81 3.02 9.36 -9.65
C ARG A 81 2.59 8.68 -8.35
N TRP A 82 3.58 8.37 -7.49
CA TRP A 82 3.32 7.83 -6.16
C TRP A 82 2.42 8.77 -5.32
N ALA A 83 2.66 10.08 -5.39
CA ALA A 83 1.84 11.08 -4.71
C ALA A 83 0.38 11.02 -5.20
N ASP A 84 0.14 10.99 -6.52
CA ASP A 84 -1.22 10.89 -7.09
C ASP A 84 -1.96 9.63 -6.60
N ARG A 85 -1.23 8.53 -6.36
CA ARG A 85 -1.82 7.31 -5.81
C ARG A 85 -2.24 7.45 -4.35
N ILE A 86 -1.47 8.19 -3.55
CA ILE A 86 -1.83 8.48 -2.15
C ILE A 86 -3.06 9.37 -2.11
N LYS A 87 -3.10 10.41 -2.96
CA LYS A 87 -4.28 11.28 -3.07
C LYS A 87 -5.53 10.48 -3.39
N GLU A 88 -5.43 9.52 -4.31
CA GLU A 88 -6.56 8.65 -4.63
C GLU A 88 -6.96 7.74 -3.45
N ASP A 89 -6.00 7.18 -2.72
CA ASP A 89 -6.31 6.36 -1.53
C ASP A 89 -6.99 7.21 -0.43
N LEU A 90 -6.54 8.46 -0.20
CA LEU A 90 -7.17 9.41 0.74
C LEU A 90 -8.57 9.85 0.27
N ARG A 91 -8.73 10.11 -1.02
CA ARG A 91 -10.03 10.45 -1.64
C ARG A 91 -11.04 9.33 -1.46
N ILE A 92 -10.64 8.07 -1.66
CA ILE A 92 -11.50 6.90 -1.41
C ILE A 92 -11.94 6.84 0.06
N MET A 93 -11.10 7.32 0.97
CA MET A 93 -11.40 7.40 2.41
C MET A 93 -12.16 8.67 2.82
N GLY A 94 -12.52 9.55 1.87
CA GLY A 94 -13.23 10.80 2.16
C GLY A 94 -12.38 11.89 2.81
N ILE A 95 -11.05 11.82 2.69
CA ILE A 95 -10.12 12.79 3.28
C ILE A 95 -9.69 13.78 2.20
N GLU A 96 -10.12 15.04 2.31
CA GLU A 96 -9.78 16.10 1.34
C GLU A 96 -8.64 17.01 1.81
N ASN A 97 -8.49 17.25 3.13
CA ASN A 97 -7.48 18.14 3.70
C ASN A 97 -6.15 17.42 4.00
N GLU A 98 -5.53 16.83 2.98
CA GLU A 98 -4.33 15.98 3.12
C GLU A 98 -3.17 16.65 3.88
N GLU A 99 -2.95 17.95 3.66
CA GLU A 99 -1.85 18.73 4.26
C GLU A 99 -2.06 18.98 5.75
N GLU A 100 -3.25 19.38 6.16
CA GLU A 100 -3.58 19.58 7.58
C GLU A 100 -3.53 18.24 8.33
N VAL A 101 -4.14 17.20 7.74
CA VAL A 101 -4.25 15.88 8.35
C VAL A 101 -2.89 15.19 8.45
N SER A 102 -1.99 15.39 7.48
CA SER A 102 -0.65 14.82 7.54
C SER A 102 0.29 15.54 8.48
N ASN A 103 0.09 16.83 8.75
CA ASN A 103 0.89 17.56 9.74
C ASN A 103 0.52 17.20 11.18
N ASN A 104 -0.75 16.85 11.44
CA ASN A 104 -1.16 16.33 12.75
C ASN A 104 -0.88 14.83 12.86
N ARG A 105 0.07 14.45 13.72
CA ARG A 105 0.51 13.06 13.88
C ARG A 105 -0.57 12.12 14.41
N GLU A 106 -1.46 12.59 15.28
CA GLU A 106 -2.56 11.80 15.83
C GLU A 106 -3.64 11.59 14.77
N LYS A 107 -4.11 12.66 14.12
CA LYS A 107 -5.06 12.55 12.99
C LYS A 107 -4.50 11.65 11.89
N TRP A 108 -3.21 11.76 11.57
CA TRP A 108 -2.59 10.88 10.57
C TRP A 108 -2.55 9.42 10.99
N ARG A 109 -2.38 9.14 12.29
CA ARG A 109 -2.43 7.78 12.82
C ARG A 109 -3.82 7.18 12.63
N ASP A 110 -4.87 7.94 12.95
CA ASP A 110 -6.25 7.49 12.78
C ASP A 110 -6.56 7.16 11.31
N VAL A 111 -6.05 7.97 10.38
CA VAL A 111 -6.14 7.70 8.93
C VAL A 111 -5.40 6.40 8.56
N VAL A 112 -4.20 6.18 9.08
CA VAL A 112 -3.42 4.98 8.80
C VAL A 112 -4.10 3.72 9.34
N ASP A 113 -4.73 3.81 10.51
CA ASP A 113 -5.44 2.72 11.16
C ASP A 113 -6.78 2.46 10.43
N ALA A 114 -7.55 3.50 10.10
CA ALA A 114 -8.75 3.38 9.28
C ALA A 114 -8.47 2.76 7.89
N ALA A 115 -7.31 3.05 7.29
CA ALA A 115 -6.92 2.44 6.02
C ALA A 115 -6.62 0.94 6.14
N MET A 116 -6.18 0.47 7.32
CA MET A 116 -5.97 -0.94 7.61
C MET A 116 -7.31 -1.69 7.69
N ASP A 117 -8.30 -1.07 8.32
CA ASP A 117 -9.64 -1.64 8.50
C ASP A 117 -10.55 -1.48 7.27
N HIS A 118 -10.18 -0.59 6.35
CA HIS A 118 -10.90 -0.38 5.10
C HIS A 118 -10.60 -1.49 4.08
N ASN A 119 -11.23 -2.64 4.32
CA ASN A 119 -11.40 -3.76 3.41
C ASN A 119 -12.07 -3.27 2.12
N GLY A 120 -11.25 -2.95 1.12
CA GLY A 120 -11.72 -2.27 -0.09
C GLY A 120 -12.78 -3.05 -0.88
N LEU A 121 -13.79 -2.30 -1.37
CA LEU A 121 -14.58 -2.63 -2.56
C LEU A 121 -13.69 -2.93 -3.78
#